data_AF-A0A1Q7ASP2-F1
#
_entry.id   AF-A0A1Q7ASP2-F1
#
_cell.length_a   1.000
_cell.length_b   1.000
_cell.length_c   1.000
_cell.angle_alpha   90.00
_cell.angle_beta   90.00
_cell.angle_gamma   90.00
#
_symmetry.space_group_name_H-M   'P 1'
#
loop_
_entity.id
_entity.type
_entity.pdbx_description
1 polymer ?
#
loop_
_entity_poly.entity_id
_entity_poly.type
_entity_poly.pdbx_seq_one_letter_code
_entity_poly.pdbx_strand_id
1 'polypeptide(L)' 'MTSHITPILCFVGRSNSGKTTLIERLIAELVKEGYRIATIKHAGHGFNMDTEGKDSWRHKQAGAQTVIITSKG' A
#
# COMPACT_ATOMS: atom_id res chain seq x y z
N MET A 1 8.55 -11.56 -27.04
CA MET A 1 8.21 -11.43 -25.60
C MET A 1 8.41 -9.98 -25.21
N THR A 2 7.33 -9.21 -25.07
CA THR A 2 7.41 -7.87 -24.48
C THR A 2 7.69 -8.02 -22.99
N SER A 3 8.76 -7.42 -22.50
CA SER A 3 9.01 -7.31 -21.06
C SER A 3 7.86 -6.52 -20.43
N HIS A 4 7.03 -7.19 -19.63
CA HIS A 4 5.99 -6.52 -18.86
C HIS A 4 6.63 -5.90 -17.62
N ILE A 5 7.04 -4.65 -17.73
CA ILE A 5 7.48 -3.86 -16.59
C ILE A 5 6.25 -3.55 -15.74
N THR A 6 6.29 -3.93 -14.45
CA THR A 6 5.24 -3.54 -13.50
C THR A 6 5.46 -2.08 -13.11
N PRO A 7 4.50 -1.17 -13.35
CA PRO A 7 4.65 0.24 -12.95
C PRO A 7 4.78 0.37 -11.44
N ILE A 8 5.61 1.32 -10.99
CA ILE A 8 5.83 1.62 -9.56
C ILE A 8 5.46 3.08 -9.30
N LEU A 9 4.58 3.30 -8.32
CA LEU A 9 4.17 4.63 -7.85
C LEU A 9 4.61 4.80 -6.40
N CYS A 10 5.31 5.91 -6.11
CA CYS A 10 5.79 6.23 -4.76
C CYS A 10 5.03 7.43 -4.18
N PHE A 11 4.43 7.26 -3.00
CA PHE A 11 3.70 8.31 -2.30
C PHE A 11 4.49 8.80 -1.09
N VAL A 12 5.01 10.03 -1.16
CA VAL A 12 5.85 10.63 -0.11
C VAL A 12 5.19 11.92 0.41
N GLY A 13 5.29 12.17 1.71
CA GLY A 13 4.73 13.36 2.35
C GLY A 13 4.71 13.25 3.86
N ARG A 14 4.49 14.38 4.55
CA ARG A 14 4.48 14.47 6.02
C ARG A 14 3.45 13.52 6.66
N SER A 15 3.69 13.10 7.89
CA SER A 15 2.70 12.34 8.66
C SER A 15 1.36 13.09 8.71
N ASN A 16 0.26 12.33 8.65
CA ASN A 16 -1.12 12.86 8.62
C ASN A 16 -1.49 13.74 7.40
N SER A 17 -0.73 13.72 6.30
CA SER A 17 -1.06 14.46 5.07
C SER A 17 -2.14 13.81 4.19
N GLY A 18 -2.84 12.77 4.66
CA GLY A 18 -3.86 12.05 3.89
C GLY A 18 -3.36 10.96 2.93
N LYS A 19 -2.06 10.60 2.94
CA LYS A 19 -1.50 9.57 2.05
C LYS A 19 -2.24 8.25 2.11
N THR A 20 -2.46 7.71 3.31
CA THR A 20 -3.11 6.40 3.46
C THR A 20 -4.53 6.42 2.90
N THR A 21 -5.30 7.48 3.19
CA THR A 21 -6.65 7.66 2.65
C THR A 21 -6.67 7.74 1.12
N LEU A 22 -5.70 8.44 0.52
CA LEU A 22 -5.56 8.48 -0.94
C LEU A 22 -5.26 7.10 -1.52
N ILE A 23 -4.28 6.40 -0.92
CA ILE A 23 -3.82 5.09 -1.38
C ILE A 23 -4.95 4.06 -1.29
N GLU A 24 -5.73 4.04 -0.20
CA GLU A 24 -6.89 3.13 -0.07
C GLU A 24 -7.92 3.32 -1.18
N ARG A 25 -8.28 4.57 -1.49
CA ARG A 25 -9.23 4.86 -2.57
C ARG A 25 -8.67 4.45 -3.93
N LEU A 26 -7.38 4.73 -4.17
CA LEU A 26 -6.72 4.33 -5.41
C LEU A 26 -6.67 2.82 -5.58
N ILE A 27 -6.32 2.07 -4.53
CA ILE A 27 -6.32 0.60 -4.55
C ILE A 27 -7.72 0.09 -4.91
N ALA A 28 -8.75 0.60 -4.23
CA ALA A 28 -10.13 0.16 -4.47
C ALA A 28 -10.56 0.38 -5.92
N GLU A 29 -10.27 1.55 -6.51
CA GLU A 29 -10.59 1.83 -7.91
C GLU A 29 -9.78 0.96 -8.88
N LEU A 30 -8.47 0.80 -8.68
CA LEU A 30 -7.65 -0.04 -9.57
C LEU A 30 -8.04 -1.52 -9.50
N VAL A 31 -8.41 -2.02 -8.32
CA VAL A 31 -8.89 -3.40 -8.17
C VAL A 31 -10.23 -3.59 -8.88
N LYS A 32 -11.15 -2.61 -8.80
CA LYS A 32 -12.41 -2.64 -9.57
C LYS A 32 -12.18 -2.71 -11.08
N GLU A 33 -11.15 -2.04 -11.58
CA GLU A 33 -10.71 -2.08 -12.98
C GLU A 33 -9.95 -3.37 -13.36
N GLY A 34 -9.80 -4.32 -12.43
CA GLY A 34 -9.18 -5.62 -12.67
C GLY A 34 -7.66 -5.66 -12.50
N TYR A 35 -7.02 -4.60 -11.99
CA TYR A 35 -5.59 -4.61 -11.72
C TYR A 35 -5.25 -5.43 -10.46
N ARG A 36 -4.12 -6.13 -10.53
CA ARG A 36 -3.52 -6.77 -9.36
C ARG A 36 -2.60 -5.79 -8.64
N ILE A 37 -2.96 -5.41 -7.42
CA ILE A 37 -2.24 -4.39 -6.67
C ILE A 37 -1.45 -5.00 -5.51
N ALA A 38 -0.17 -4.64 -5.43
CA ALA A 38 0.69 -4.88 -4.27
C ALA A 38 1.09 -3.53 -3.65
N THR A 39 1.23 -3.50 -2.33
CA THR A 39 1.71 -2.31 -1.61
C THR A 39 2.92 -2.63 -0.76
N ILE A 40 3.83 -1.66 -0.66
CA ILE A 40 5.01 -1.73 0.20
C ILE A 40 4.98 -0.50 1.11
N LYS A 41 5.05 -0.71 2.42
CA LYS A 41 5.10 0.36 3.43
C LYS A 41 6.40 0.32 4.19
N HIS A 42 7.05 1.48 4.33
CA HIS A 42 8.12 1.68 5.30
C HIS A 42 7.57 2.04 6.68
N ALA A 43 7.82 1.22 7.69
CA ALA A 43 7.45 1.43 9.08
C ALA A 43 8.59 2.15 9.82
N GLY A 44 8.37 3.43 10.16
CA GLY A 44 9.37 4.28 10.81
C GLY A 44 9.66 3.96 12.29
N HIS A 45 8.82 3.18 12.97
CA HIS A 45 8.94 2.88 14.41
C HIS A 45 8.95 1.36 14.71
N GLY A 46 9.54 0.55 13.82
CA GLY A 46 9.60 -0.91 13.96
C GLY A 46 8.39 -1.64 13.37
N PHE A 47 8.53 -2.95 13.17
CA PHE A 47 7.46 -3.82 12.68
C PHE A 47 6.44 -4.05 13.79
N ASN A 48 5.24 -3.48 13.62
CA ASN A 48 4.10 -3.87 14.43
C ASN A 48 3.21 -4.79 13.62
N MET A 49 2.74 -5.87 14.23
CA MET A 49 1.75 -6.77 13.64
C MET A 49 0.55 -5.96 13.11
N ASP A 50 -0.04 -6.44 12.00
CA ASP A 50 -1.22 -5.85 11.39
C ASP A 50 -2.36 -5.83 12.40
N THR A 51 -2.75 -4.62 12.78
CA THR A 51 -3.92 -4.36 13.63
C THR A 51 -4.87 -3.48 12.85
N GLU A 52 -6.15 -3.60 13.18
CA GLU A 52 -7.20 -2.74 12.63
C GLU A 52 -6.81 -1.26 12.68
N GLY A 53 -7.10 -0.52 11.60
CA GLY A 53 -6.82 0.91 11.48
C GLY A 53 -5.40 1.29 11.05
N LYS A 54 -4.41 0.37 11.05
CA LYS A 54 -3.06 0.66 10.49
C LYS A 54 -3.08 0.66 8.97
N ASP A 55 -2.16 1.41 8.36
CA ASP A 55 -2.05 1.53 6.89
C ASP A 55 -2.05 0.17 6.16
N SER A 56 -1.29 -0.80 6.64
CA SER A 56 -1.19 -2.14 6.04
C SER A 56 -2.50 -2.92 6.12
N TRP A 57 -3.22 -2.82 7.25
CA TRP A 57 -4.58 -3.34 7.38
C TRP A 57 -5.53 -2.63 6.42
N ARG A 58 -5.49 -1.30 6.36
CA ARG A 58 -6.37 -0.50 5.49
C ARG A 58 -6.13 -0.79 4.01
N HIS A 59 -4.88 -0.94 3.57
CA HIS A 59 -4.53 -1.33 2.20
C HIS A 59 -5.05 -2.72 1.84
N LYS A 60 -4.93 -3.69 2.76
CA LYS A 60 -5.47 -5.04 2.58
C LYS A 60 -7.00 -5.00 2.43
N GLN A 61 -7.69 -4.26 3.30
CA GLN A 61 -9.15 -4.07 3.23
C GLN A 61 -9.60 -3.36 1.96
N ALA A 62 -8.79 -2.46 1.40
CA ALA A 62 -9.05 -1.80 0.13
C ALA A 62 -8.94 -2.74 -1.10
N GLY A 63 -8.42 -3.95 -0.93
CA GLY A 63 -8.32 -4.97 -1.98
C GLY A 63 -6.89 -5.24 -2.49
N ALA A 64 -5.85 -4.69 -1.85
CA ALA A 64 -4.48 -5.04 -2.20
C ALA A 64 -4.25 -6.54 -1.97
N GLN A 65 -3.81 -7.24 -3.01
CA GLN A 65 -3.56 -8.69 -2.97
C GLN A 65 -2.33 -9.03 -2.14
N THR A 66 -1.38 -8.11 -2.06
CA THR A 66 -0.15 -8.28 -1.29
C THR A 66 0.19 -6.97 -0.57
N VAL A 67 0.50 -7.08 0.71
CA VAL A 67 0.95 -5.97 1.55
C VAL A 67 2.26 -6.38 2.20
N ILE A 68 3.31 -5.61 1.94
CA ILE A 68 4.65 -5.82 2.50
C ILE A 68 4.96 -4.66 3.42
N ILE A 69 5.43 -4.97 4.63
CA ILE A 69 5.90 -3.99 5.59
C ILE A 69 7.40 -4.14 5.70
N THR A 70 8.13 -3.04 5.55
CA THR A 70 9.58 -2.99 5.76
C THR A 70 9.87 -2.06 6.93
N SER A 71 10.69 -2.46 7.88
CA SER A 71 11.20 -1.57 8.93
C SER A 71 12.72 -1.50 8.83
N LYS A 72 13.32 -0.50 9.48
CA LYS A 72 14.74 -0.59 9.81
C LYS A 72 14.92 -1.72 10.82
N GLY A 73 15.93 -2.57 10.60
CA GLY A 73 16.33 -3.61 11.55
C GLY A 73 16.91 -3.03 12.82
#